data_AF-A0A1V4JJC4-F1
#
_entry.id   AF-A0A1V4JJC4-F1
#
_cell.length_a   1.000
_cell.length_b   1.000
_cell.length_c   1.000
_cell.angle_alpha   90.00
_cell.angle_beta   90.00
_cell.angle_gamma   90.00
#
_symmetry.space_group_name_H-M   'P 1'
#
loop_
_entity.id
_entity.type
_entity.pdbx_description
1 polymer ?
#
loop_
_entity_poly.entity_id
_entity_poly.type
_entity_poly.pdbx_seq_one_letter_code
_entity_poly.pdbx_strand_id
1 'polypeptide(L)'
;MSTLCDLIFKRPSRQFQYLHVLLDLSSHEKEKVRQQALQFIKRMYERDQLREYVEKFAFNYLQLLVHPNPPSVLFGADKDTEVAAPWTEETIKQCLYLYLALLPLNHKLIHELASVYTEAIADIKRTVLRVIEHPIRGMGMNSPELLLLVENCPKGAETLVTRCLHSLTDKVPPSPELVKRVRDLYHKRLPDVRFLIPVLNGLEKKEVIQALPKLIKLNPIVVKESH
;
A
#
# COMPACT_ATOMS: atom_id res chain seq x y z
N MET A 1 -5.67 -22.60 -15.70
CA MET A 1 -5.16 -21.21 -15.66
C MET A 1 -4.05 -20.95 -16.69
N SER A 2 -3.30 -21.94 -17.20
CA SER A 2 -2.32 -21.74 -18.30
C SER A 2 -2.98 -21.36 -19.63
N THR A 3 -4.11 -21.98 -19.96
CA THR A 3 -4.86 -21.76 -21.21
C THR A 3 -5.38 -20.34 -21.40
N LEU A 4 -5.74 -19.64 -20.32
CA LEU A 4 -6.31 -18.28 -20.40
C LEU A 4 -5.23 -17.24 -20.74
N CYS A 5 -4.02 -17.43 -20.22
CA CYS A 5 -2.86 -16.60 -20.60
C CYS A 5 -2.45 -16.86 -22.05
N ASP A 6 -2.43 -18.12 -22.47
CA ASP A 6 -2.13 -18.46 -23.87
C ASP A 6 -3.16 -17.85 -24.83
N LEU A 7 -4.42 -17.76 -24.44
CA LEU A 7 -5.47 -17.10 -25.23
C LEU A 7 -5.29 -15.58 -25.30
N ILE A 8 -4.88 -14.92 -24.21
CA ILE A 8 -4.52 -13.48 -24.21
C ILE A 8 -3.37 -13.22 -25.18
N PHE A 9 -2.35 -14.07 -25.17
CA PHE A 9 -1.18 -13.91 -26.03
C PHE A 9 -1.44 -14.27 -27.49
N LYS A 10 -2.28 -15.28 -27.77
CA LYS A 10 -2.53 -15.78 -29.13
C LYS A 10 -3.70 -15.08 -29.85
N ARG A 11 -4.54 -14.32 -29.14
CA ARG A 11 -5.72 -13.66 -29.74
C ARG A 11 -5.85 -12.18 -29.31
N PRO A 12 -5.11 -11.26 -29.98
CA PRO A 12 -5.12 -9.83 -29.67
C PRO A 12 -6.51 -9.19 -29.69
N SER A 13 -7.40 -9.68 -30.55
CA SER A 13 -8.77 -9.17 -30.73
C SER A 13 -9.69 -9.38 -29.53
N ARG A 14 -9.38 -10.28 -28.60
CA ARG A 14 -10.16 -10.51 -27.37
C ARG A 14 -9.33 -10.34 -26.09
N GLN A 15 -8.14 -9.75 -26.22
CA GLN A 15 -7.17 -9.62 -25.15
C GLN A 15 -7.73 -8.94 -23.89
N PHE A 16 -8.51 -7.86 -24.08
CA PHE A 16 -9.13 -7.12 -22.97
C PHE A 16 -10.23 -7.90 -22.24
N GLN A 17 -11.01 -8.74 -22.94
CA GLN A 17 -12.05 -9.56 -22.32
C GLN A 17 -11.43 -10.60 -21.38
N TYR A 18 -10.37 -11.27 -21.85
CA TYR A 18 -9.67 -12.26 -21.03
C TYR A 18 -8.88 -11.60 -19.89
N LEU A 19 -8.30 -10.41 -20.13
CA LEU A 19 -7.65 -9.63 -19.08
C LEU A 19 -8.65 -9.23 -17.99
N HIS A 20 -9.86 -8.80 -18.36
CA HIS A 20 -10.91 -8.45 -17.41
C HIS A 20 -11.26 -9.64 -16.50
N VAL A 21 -11.45 -10.84 -17.07
CA VAL A 21 -11.68 -12.05 -16.28
C VAL A 21 -10.53 -12.34 -15.31
N LEU A 22 -9.27 -12.16 -15.73
CA LEU A 22 -8.14 -12.31 -14.82
C LEU A 22 -8.15 -11.27 -13.70
N LEU A 23 -8.51 -10.02 -14.02
CA LEU A 23 -8.61 -8.94 -13.05
C LEU A 23 -9.69 -9.22 -12.01
N ASP A 24 -10.85 -9.74 -12.40
CA ASP A 24 -11.88 -10.17 -11.45
C ASP A 24 -11.37 -11.27 -10.52
N LEU A 25 -10.65 -12.26 -11.07
CA LEU A 25 -10.03 -13.35 -10.30
C LEU A 25 -8.94 -12.86 -9.32
N SER A 26 -8.41 -11.65 -9.49
CA SER A 26 -7.44 -11.06 -8.55
C SER A 26 -8.05 -10.68 -7.19
N SER A 27 -9.38 -10.58 -7.12
CA SER A 27 -10.15 -10.32 -5.91
C SER A 27 -10.84 -11.58 -5.34
N HIS A 28 -10.59 -12.76 -5.93
CA HIS A 28 -11.27 -13.99 -5.56
C HIS A 28 -10.91 -14.48 -4.14
N GLU A 29 -11.90 -15.01 -3.41
CA GLU A 29 -11.77 -15.50 -2.02
C GLU A 29 -10.71 -16.60 -1.88
N LYS A 30 -10.75 -17.61 -2.77
CA LYS A 30 -9.74 -18.68 -2.84
C LYS A 30 -8.34 -18.14 -3.17
N GLU A 31 -7.47 -18.14 -2.16
CA GLU A 31 -6.11 -17.63 -2.23
C GLU A 31 -5.29 -18.18 -3.41
N LYS A 32 -5.33 -19.50 -3.66
CA LYS A 32 -4.57 -20.11 -4.78
C LYS A 32 -4.98 -19.55 -6.14
N VAL A 33 -6.29 -19.30 -6.34
CA VAL A 33 -6.81 -18.72 -7.59
C VAL A 33 -6.31 -17.29 -7.74
N ARG A 34 -6.44 -16.51 -6.67
CA ARG A 34 -5.99 -15.12 -6.60
C ARG A 34 -4.49 -14.98 -6.86
N GLN A 35 -3.65 -15.74 -6.16
CA GLN A 35 -2.19 -15.67 -6.34
C GLN A 35 -1.78 -16.01 -7.78
N GLN A 36 -2.42 -17.02 -8.38
CA GLN A 36 -2.16 -17.38 -9.77
C GLN A 36 -2.59 -16.27 -10.74
N ALA A 37 -3.77 -15.67 -10.52
CA ALA A 37 -4.25 -14.54 -11.31
C ALA A 37 -3.29 -13.33 -11.22
N LEU A 38 -2.89 -12.95 -9.99
CA LEU A 38 -1.94 -11.87 -9.75
C LEU A 38 -0.59 -12.11 -10.44
N GLN A 39 -0.06 -13.34 -10.37
CA GLN A 39 1.18 -13.69 -11.05
C GLN A 39 1.08 -13.46 -12.57
N PHE A 40 -0.04 -13.82 -13.17
CA PHE A 40 -0.26 -13.59 -14.60
C PHE A 40 -0.47 -12.13 -14.94
N ILE A 41 -1.26 -11.40 -14.15
CA ILE A 41 -1.47 -9.95 -14.35
C ILE A 41 -0.13 -9.20 -14.28
N LYS A 42 0.77 -9.55 -13.36
CA LYS A 42 2.12 -8.96 -13.29
C LYS A 42 2.91 -9.13 -14.59
N ARG A 43 2.84 -10.31 -15.22
CA ARG A 43 3.48 -10.54 -16.53
C ARG A 43 2.82 -9.72 -17.65
N MET A 44 1.51 -9.50 -17.58
CA MET A 44 0.80 -8.66 -18.55
C MET A 44 1.12 -7.17 -18.35
N TYR A 45 1.34 -6.75 -17.11
CA TYR A 45 1.64 -5.37 -16.72
C TYR A 45 2.98 -4.85 -17.25
N GLU A 46 3.90 -5.77 -17.61
CA GLU A 46 5.15 -5.45 -18.32
C GLU A 46 4.88 -4.87 -19.73
N ARG A 47 3.69 -5.09 -20.30
CA ARG A 47 3.31 -4.54 -21.61
C ARG A 47 2.62 -3.19 -21.44
N ASP A 48 3.20 -2.14 -22.01
CA ASP A 48 2.70 -0.77 -21.85
C ASP A 48 1.23 -0.60 -22.26
N GLN A 49 0.80 -1.27 -23.34
CA GLN A 49 -0.60 -1.21 -23.82
C GLN A 49 -1.64 -1.74 -22.82
N LEU A 50 -1.25 -2.59 -21.86
CA LEU A 50 -2.14 -3.18 -20.86
C LEU A 50 -2.01 -2.50 -19.50
N ARG A 51 -0.91 -1.79 -19.26
CA ARG A 51 -0.58 -1.19 -17.98
C ARG A 51 -1.69 -0.25 -17.51
N GLU A 52 -2.07 0.71 -18.36
CA GLU A 52 -3.12 1.69 -18.03
C GLU A 52 -4.45 1.02 -17.67
N TYR A 53 -4.83 -0.03 -18.40
CA TYR A 53 -6.08 -0.75 -18.13
C TYR A 53 -6.04 -1.49 -16.78
N VAL A 54 -4.92 -2.13 -16.47
CA VAL A 54 -4.71 -2.82 -15.18
C VAL A 54 -4.67 -1.84 -14.02
N GLU A 55 -3.96 -0.71 -14.17
CA GLU A 55 -3.91 0.35 -13.15
C GLU A 55 -5.29 0.96 -12.92
N LYS A 56 -6.04 1.25 -13.99
CA LYS A 56 -7.40 1.77 -13.88
C LYS A 56 -8.33 0.81 -13.12
N PHE A 57 -8.23 -0.49 -13.39
CA PHE A 57 -9.00 -1.48 -12.63
C PHE A 57 -8.61 -1.49 -11.15
N ALA A 58 -7.31 -1.51 -10.84
CA ALA A 58 -6.82 -1.50 -9.47
C ALA A 58 -7.24 -0.22 -8.73
N PHE A 59 -7.18 0.93 -9.40
CA PHE A 59 -7.58 2.22 -8.87
C PHE A 59 -9.08 2.28 -8.59
N ASN A 60 -9.92 1.75 -9.48
CA ASN A 60 -11.37 1.69 -9.25
C ASN A 60 -11.69 0.92 -7.96
N TYR A 61 -11.02 -0.20 -7.69
CA TYR A 61 -11.20 -0.96 -6.45
C TYR A 61 -10.65 -0.21 -5.23
N LEU A 62 -9.49 0.45 -5.35
CA LEU A 62 -8.93 1.26 -4.27
C LEU A 62 -9.90 2.38 -3.85
N GLN A 63 -10.52 3.07 -4.82
CA GLN A 63 -11.46 4.17 -4.57
C GLN A 63 -12.72 3.72 -3.82
N LEU A 64 -13.08 2.43 -3.86
CA LEU A 64 -14.22 1.93 -3.08
C LEU A 64 -14.00 2.12 -1.57
N LEU A 65 -12.74 2.16 -1.12
CA LEU A 65 -12.37 2.29 0.29
C LEU A 65 -12.63 3.69 0.88
N VAL A 66 -13.03 4.67 0.07
CA VAL A 66 -13.49 5.98 0.55
C VAL A 66 -14.96 5.92 0.99
N HIS A 67 -15.71 4.91 0.55
CA HIS A 67 -17.10 4.76 0.95
C HIS A 67 -17.25 4.28 2.41
N PRO A 68 -18.28 4.76 3.13
CA PRO A 68 -18.52 4.36 4.51
C PRO A 68 -18.83 2.87 4.65
N ASN A 69 -19.42 2.25 3.62
CA ASN A 69 -19.76 0.83 3.57
C ASN A 69 -19.30 0.21 2.24
N PRO A 70 -19.00 -1.11 2.20
CA PRO A 70 -18.66 -1.84 1.00
C PRO A 70 -19.77 -1.78 -0.06
N PRO A 71 -19.48 -1.34 -1.29
CA PRO A 71 -20.47 -1.32 -2.36
C PRO A 71 -20.91 -2.74 -2.77
N SER A 72 -22.14 -2.86 -3.30
CA SER A 72 -22.76 -4.15 -3.69
C SER A 72 -21.95 -4.99 -4.67
N VAL A 73 -21.13 -4.34 -5.51
CA VAL A 73 -20.21 -4.99 -6.45
C VAL A 73 -19.23 -5.97 -5.78
N LEU A 74 -18.87 -5.74 -4.52
CA LEU A 74 -17.97 -6.64 -3.78
C LEU A 74 -18.64 -7.97 -3.39
N PHE A 75 -19.97 -8.03 -3.41
CA PHE A 75 -20.74 -9.21 -3.03
C PHE A 75 -21.24 -10.00 -4.24
N GLY A 76 -20.88 -9.59 -5.47
CA GLY A 76 -21.44 -10.18 -6.69
C GLY A 76 -22.95 -9.99 -6.82
N ALA A 77 -23.51 -9.04 -6.08
CA ALA A 77 -24.92 -8.69 -6.13
C ALA A 77 -25.19 -7.70 -7.27
N ASP A 78 -26.41 -7.73 -7.83
CA ASP A 78 -26.83 -6.73 -8.81
C ASP A 78 -26.73 -5.32 -8.21
N LYS A 79 -26.46 -4.33 -9.08
CA LYS A 79 -26.21 -2.93 -8.68
C LYS A 79 -27.30 -2.34 -7.78
N ASP A 80 -28.51 -2.88 -7.85
CA ASP A 80 -29.70 -2.43 -7.12
C ASP A 80 -29.89 -3.13 -5.75
N THR A 81 -28.96 -4.00 -5.33
CA THR A 81 -29.03 -4.66 -4.01
C THR A 81 -28.33 -3.81 -2.97
N GLU A 82 -29.09 -3.20 -2.05
CA GLU A 82 -28.51 -2.57 -0.86
C GLU A 82 -27.95 -3.64 0.09
N VAL A 83 -26.63 -3.74 0.15
CA VAL A 83 -25.95 -4.56 1.16
C VAL A 83 -25.53 -3.64 2.30
N ALA A 84 -26.38 -3.49 3.31
CA ALA A 84 -26.04 -2.78 4.54
C ALA A 84 -25.11 -3.63 5.42
N ALA A 85 -23.93 -3.98 4.91
CA ALA A 85 -22.88 -4.67 5.66
C ALA A 85 -21.76 -3.69 6.01
N PRO A 86 -21.16 -3.78 7.21
CA PRO A 86 -19.94 -3.04 7.51
C PRO A 86 -18.75 -3.61 6.73
N TRP A 87 -17.70 -2.80 6.58
CA TRP A 87 -16.42 -3.29 6.05
C TRP A 87 -15.87 -4.42 6.92
N THR A 88 -15.49 -5.53 6.28
CA THR A 88 -14.70 -6.60 6.91
C THR A 88 -13.26 -6.54 6.42
N GLU A 89 -12.32 -7.06 7.22
CA GLU A 89 -10.91 -7.15 6.80
C GLU A 89 -10.74 -7.86 5.44
N GLU A 90 -11.56 -8.86 5.14
CA GLU A 90 -11.53 -9.57 3.86
C GLU A 90 -12.01 -8.69 2.70
N THR A 91 -13.14 -8.00 2.84
CA THR A 91 -13.65 -7.07 1.79
C THR A 91 -12.69 -5.91 1.52
N ILE A 92 -11.98 -5.43 2.55
CA ILE A 92 -10.94 -4.41 2.38
C ILE A 92 -9.75 -5.00 1.62
N LYS A 93 -9.29 -6.21 1.99
CA LYS A 93 -8.19 -6.89 1.32
C LYS A 93 -8.50 -7.18 -0.15
N GLN A 94 -9.73 -7.56 -0.48
CA GLN A 94 -10.18 -7.75 -1.86
C GLN A 94 -9.95 -6.50 -2.72
N CYS A 95 -10.20 -5.31 -2.17
CA CYS A 95 -9.93 -4.03 -2.85
C CYS A 95 -8.43 -3.74 -3.02
N LEU A 96 -7.59 -4.29 -2.15
CA LEU A 96 -6.16 -3.99 -2.08
C LEU A 96 -5.27 -5.01 -2.80
N TYR A 97 -5.72 -6.25 -3.02
CA TYR A 97 -4.84 -7.33 -3.48
C TYR A 97 -4.09 -7.01 -4.77
N LEU A 98 -4.80 -6.57 -5.81
CA LEU A 98 -4.17 -6.19 -7.06
C LEU A 98 -3.31 -4.94 -6.88
N TYR A 99 -3.84 -3.91 -6.23
CA TYR A 99 -3.15 -2.63 -6.04
C TYR A 99 -1.79 -2.82 -5.34
N LEU A 100 -1.76 -3.57 -4.24
CA LEU A 100 -0.55 -3.87 -3.48
C LEU A 100 0.41 -4.79 -4.25
N ALA A 101 -0.11 -5.65 -5.12
CA ALA A 101 0.73 -6.49 -5.97
C ALA A 101 1.47 -5.68 -7.05
N LEU A 102 0.91 -4.56 -7.50
CA LEU A 102 1.50 -3.65 -8.49
C LEU A 102 2.45 -2.61 -7.87
N LEU A 103 2.29 -2.30 -6.59
CA LEU A 103 3.07 -1.27 -5.88
C LEU A 103 4.61 -1.42 -6.04
N PRO A 104 5.21 -2.64 -5.96
CA PRO A 104 6.65 -2.82 -6.19
C PRO A 104 7.07 -2.71 -7.67
N LEU A 105 6.11 -2.72 -8.61
CA LEU A 105 6.37 -2.59 -10.05
C LEU A 105 6.23 -1.14 -10.51
N ASN A 106 5.33 -0.38 -9.88
CA ASN A 106 5.15 1.05 -10.12
C ASN A 106 5.01 1.79 -8.81
N HIS A 107 6.12 2.40 -8.38
CA HIS A 107 6.19 3.03 -7.06
C HIS A 107 5.32 4.29 -6.94
N LYS A 108 4.91 4.91 -8.06
CA LYS A 108 4.07 6.11 -8.08
C LYS A 108 2.70 5.87 -7.47
N LEU A 109 2.22 4.63 -7.52
CA LEU A 109 0.95 4.19 -6.94
C LEU A 109 0.87 4.43 -5.42
N ILE A 110 1.99 4.62 -4.73
CA ILE A 110 1.99 4.91 -3.29
C ILE A 110 1.30 6.23 -2.95
N HIS A 111 1.35 7.23 -3.83
CA HIS A 111 0.78 8.55 -3.55
C HIS A 111 -0.74 8.51 -3.57
N GLU A 112 -1.34 7.80 -4.53
CA GLU A 112 -2.78 7.57 -4.57
C GLU A 112 -3.25 6.72 -3.39
N LEU A 113 -2.48 5.70 -2.98
CA LEU A 113 -2.76 4.94 -1.76
C LEU A 113 -2.74 5.85 -0.52
N ALA A 114 -1.76 6.76 -0.43
CA ALA A 114 -1.69 7.71 0.66
C ALA A 114 -2.88 8.68 0.66
N SER A 115 -3.34 9.13 -0.51
CA SER A 115 -4.54 9.97 -0.64
C SER A 115 -5.77 9.24 -0.11
N VAL A 116 -6.08 8.05 -0.64
CA VAL A 116 -7.21 7.23 -0.17
C VAL A 116 -7.09 6.88 1.31
N TYR A 117 -5.87 6.59 1.77
CA TYR A 117 -5.63 6.32 3.19
C TYR A 117 -6.03 7.50 4.07
N THR A 118 -5.78 8.75 3.67
CA THR A 118 -6.11 9.92 4.51
C THR A 118 -7.62 10.05 4.72
N GLU A 119 -8.41 9.74 3.70
CA GLU A 119 -9.88 9.80 3.68
C GLU A 119 -10.55 8.56 4.30
N ALA A 120 -9.84 7.43 4.37
CA ALA A 120 -10.38 6.17 4.84
C ALA A 120 -10.75 6.16 6.34
N ILE A 121 -11.76 5.35 6.68
CA ILE A 121 -12.18 5.10 8.06
C ILE A 121 -11.16 4.24 8.83
N ALA A 122 -11.27 4.19 10.15
CA ALA A 122 -10.29 3.56 11.04
C ALA A 122 -10.03 2.07 10.71
N ASP A 123 -11.06 1.30 10.36
CA ASP A 123 -10.93 -0.13 10.07
C ASP A 123 -10.17 -0.41 8.77
N ILE A 124 -10.38 0.45 7.77
CA ILE A 124 -9.65 0.43 6.51
C ILE A 124 -8.19 0.80 6.76
N LYS A 125 -7.93 1.90 7.48
CA LYS A 125 -6.58 2.32 7.85
C LYS A 125 -5.82 1.19 8.54
N ARG A 126 -6.44 0.54 9.53
CA ARG A 126 -5.85 -0.59 10.26
C ARG A 126 -5.49 -1.76 9.35
N THR A 127 -6.39 -2.12 8.43
CA THR A 127 -6.13 -3.20 7.46
C THR A 127 -4.99 -2.82 6.53
N VAL A 128 -4.97 -1.60 5.97
CA VAL A 128 -3.88 -1.10 5.11
C VAL A 128 -2.53 -1.22 5.83
N LEU A 129 -2.43 -0.74 7.08
CA LEU A 129 -1.19 -0.81 7.85
C LEU A 129 -0.69 -2.24 8.08
N ARG A 130 -1.58 -3.23 8.19
CA ARG A 130 -1.22 -4.65 8.34
C ARG A 130 -0.67 -5.27 7.05
N VAL A 131 -1.16 -4.84 5.88
CA VAL A 131 -0.83 -5.49 4.60
C VAL A 131 0.23 -4.76 3.78
N ILE A 132 0.55 -3.50 4.12
CA ILE A 132 1.44 -2.64 3.32
C ILE A 132 2.93 -3.01 3.42
N GLU A 133 3.33 -3.70 4.50
CA GLU A 133 4.74 -3.98 4.80
C GLU A 133 5.46 -4.74 3.68
N HIS A 134 4.86 -5.81 3.16
CA HIS A 134 5.48 -6.64 2.13
C HIS A 134 5.68 -5.88 0.80
N PRO A 135 4.66 -5.18 0.26
CA PRO A 135 4.84 -4.30 -0.90
C PRO A 135 5.94 -3.25 -0.72
N ILE A 136 5.99 -2.56 0.43
CA ILE A 136 6.97 -1.51 0.71
C ILE A 136 8.40 -2.06 0.71
N ARG A 137 8.62 -3.25 1.29
CA ARG A 137 9.91 -3.93 1.20
C ARG A 137 10.31 -4.25 -0.23
N GLY A 138 9.33 -4.62 -1.07
CA GLY A 138 9.56 -4.86 -2.50
C GLY A 138 10.00 -3.60 -3.28
N MET A 139 9.58 -2.41 -2.85
CA MET A 139 10.00 -1.14 -3.45
C MET A 139 11.42 -0.73 -3.05
N GLY A 140 11.82 -1.06 -1.81
CA GLY A 140 13.12 -0.73 -1.26
C GLY A 140 13.28 0.73 -0.82
N MET A 141 14.21 0.96 0.11
CA MET A 141 14.38 2.25 0.79
C MET A 141 14.91 3.39 -0.09
N ASN A 142 15.46 3.06 -1.26
CA ASN A 142 15.98 4.03 -2.23
C ASN A 142 14.94 4.42 -3.29
N SER A 143 13.69 3.96 -3.16
CA SER A 143 12.61 4.37 -4.04
C SER A 143 12.42 5.89 -3.98
N PRO A 144 12.53 6.61 -5.12
CA PRO A 144 12.35 8.06 -5.16
C PRO A 144 10.93 8.47 -4.74
N GLU A 145 9.93 7.64 -5.05
CA GLU A 145 8.53 7.91 -4.70
C GLU A 145 8.27 7.73 -3.20
N LEU A 146 8.96 6.79 -2.53
CA LEU A 146 8.86 6.66 -1.06
C LEU A 146 9.55 7.83 -0.36
N LEU A 147 10.72 8.25 -0.85
CA LEU A 147 11.42 9.42 -0.33
C LEU A 147 10.59 10.70 -0.53
N LEU A 148 9.90 10.81 -1.67
CA LEU A 148 8.98 11.92 -1.96
C LEU A 148 7.76 11.90 -1.02
N LEU A 149 7.20 10.72 -0.75
CA LEU A 149 6.09 10.57 0.21
C LEU A 149 6.53 10.98 1.63
N VAL A 150 7.73 10.60 2.06
CA VAL A 150 8.28 11.00 3.37
C VAL A 150 8.49 12.52 3.42
N GLU A 151 9.07 13.11 2.39
CA GLU A 151 9.30 14.56 2.30
C GLU A 151 7.98 15.34 2.29
N ASN A 152 7.00 14.85 1.54
CA ASN A 152 5.70 15.48 1.34
C ASN A 152 4.57 14.72 2.03
N CYS A 153 4.80 14.29 3.27
CA CYS A 153 3.80 13.53 4.04
C CYS A 153 2.44 14.26 4.08
N PRO A 154 1.38 13.66 3.53
CA PRO A 154 0.03 14.21 3.61
C PRO A 154 -0.47 14.23 5.06
N LYS A 155 -1.24 15.26 5.44
CA LYS A 155 -1.89 15.31 6.76
C LYS A 155 -2.83 14.12 6.92
N GLY A 156 -2.68 13.35 7.99
CA GLY A 156 -3.46 12.13 8.23
C GLY A 156 -2.80 10.83 7.71
N ALA A 157 -1.68 10.92 6.97
CA ALA A 157 -0.91 9.77 6.50
C ALA A 157 0.30 9.45 7.39
N GLU A 158 0.44 10.09 8.55
CA GLU A 158 1.62 9.97 9.42
C GLU A 158 1.87 8.51 9.83
N THR A 159 0.79 7.83 10.24
CA THR A 159 0.83 6.41 10.63
C THR A 159 1.21 5.48 9.47
N LEU A 160 0.79 5.79 8.25
CA LEU A 160 1.18 5.07 7.04
C LEU A 160 2.68 5.25 6.78
N VAL A 161 3.16 6.50 6.78
CA VAL A 161 4.59 6.80 6.58
C VAL A 161 5.45 6.15 7.66
N THR A 162 5.06 6.24 8.94
CA THR A 162 5.76 5.55 10.03
C THR A 162 5.81 4.03 9.78
N ARG A 163 4.71 3.39 9.37
CA ARG A 163 4.70 1.95 9.05
C ARG A 163 5.61 1.61 7.87
N CYS A 164 5.63 2.44 6.83
CA CYS A 164 6.54 2.27 5.70
C CYS A 164 8.01 2.34 6.15
N LEU A 165 8.37 3.33 6.99
CA LEU A 165 9.73 3.49 7.51
C LEU A 165 10.17 2.27 8.32
N HIS A 166 9.34 1.79 9.27
CA HIS A 166 9.63 0.55 10.00
C HIS A 166 9.82 -0.64 9.05
N SER A 167 8.94 -0.79 8.05
CA SER A 167 9.01 -1.88 7.08
C SER A 167 10.34 -1.91 6.32
N LEU A 168 10.92 -0.74 6.05
CA LEU A 168 12.18 -0.56 5.32
C LEU A 168 13.42 -0.75 6.19
N THR A 169 13.35 -0.44 7.49
CA THR A 169 14.54 -0.37 8.37
C THR A 169 14.57 -1.43 9.48
N ASP A 170 13.53 -2.27 9.56
CA ASP A 170 13.43 -3.34 10.56
C ASP A 170 14.61 -4.33 10.50
N LYS A 171 15.05 -4.72 9.29
CA LYS A 171 16.10 -5.73 9.10
C LYS A 171 17.45 -5.18 8.63
N VAL A 172 17.49 -3.91 8.25
CA VAL A 172 18.66 -3.28 7.61
C VAL A 172 18.77 -1.83 8.06
N PRO A 173 19.99 -1.28 8.19
CA PRO A 173 20.16 0.12 8.57
C PRO A 173 19.55 1.05 7.52
N PRO A 174 19.03 2.22 7.93
CA PRO A 174 18.47 3.21 7.01
C PRO A 174 19.54 3.80 6.09
N SER A 175 19.17 4.11 4.84
CA SER A 175 20.07 4.83 3.93
C SER A 175 20.25 6.29 4.37
N PRO A 176 21.42 6.92 4.09
CA PRO A 176 21.65 8.32 4.44
C PRO A 176 20.59 9.28 3.87
N GLU A 177 20.10 9.01 2.66
CA GLU A 177 19.05 9.82 2.04
C GLU A 177 17.72 9.69 2.80
N LEU A 178 17.34 8.47 3.22
CA LEU A 178 16.14 8.25 4.02
C LEU A 178 16.24 9.00 5.37
N VAL A 179 17.38 8.88 6.05
CA VAL A 179 17.64 9.60 7.32
C VAL A 179 17.47 11.11 7.11
N LYS A 180 18.04 11.66 6.04
CA LYS A 180 17.93 13.08 5.70
C LYS A 180 16.48 13.50 5.49
N ARG A 181 15.67 12.75 4.73
CA ARG A 181 14.25 13.09 4.50
C ARG A 181 13.43 13.04 5.78
N VAL A 182 13.65 12.03 6.62
CA VAL A 182 12.96 11.88 7.90
C VAL A 182 13.35 13.00 8.87
N ARG A 183 14.63 13.38 8.92
CA ARG A 183 15.11 14.52 9.71
C ARG A 183 14.43 15.81 9.27
N ASP A 184 14.38 16.07 7.96
CA ASP A 184 13.74 17.26 7.42
C ASP A 184 12.24 17.29 7.73
N LEU A 185 11.54 16.15 7.60
CA LEU A 185 10.13 16.02 7.96
C LEU A 185 9.90 16.36 9.44
N TYR A 186 10.72 15.80 10.34
CA TYR A 186 10.62 16.02 11.78
C TYR A 186 10.82 17.48 12.19
N HIS A 187 11.81 18.16 11.59
CA HIS A 187 12.12 19.55 11.94
C HIS A 187 11.19 20.57 11.27
N LYS A 188 10.78 20.33 10.02
CA LYS A 188 10.07 21.34 9.21
C LYS A 188 8.55 21.25 9.30
N ARG A 189 7.99 20.06 9.54
CA ARG A 189 6.54 19.84 9.41
C ARG A 189 5.91 19.21 10.65
N LEU A 190 6.51 18.13 11.16
CA LEU A 190 5.86 17.28 12.16
C LEU A 190 6.88 16.81 13.20
N PRO A 191 7.01 17.49 14.36
CA PRO A 191 7.97 17.13 15.41
C PRO A 191 7.51 15.91 16.24
N ASP A 192 6.92 14.91 15.60
CA ASP A 192 6.56 13.63 16.20
C ASP A 192 7.79 12.73 16.23
N VAL A 193 8.25 12.43 17.44
CA VAL A 193 9.48 11.65 17.66
C VAL A 193 9.37 10.20 17.16
N ARG A 194 8.15 9.69 16.90
CA ARG A 194 7.93 8.36 16.32
C ARG A 194 8.55 8.20 14.94
N PHE A 195 8.66 9.28 14.15
CA PHE A 195 9.36 9.25 12.87
C PHE A 195 10.86 8.98 13.00
N LEU A 196 11.46 9.34 14.13
CA LEU A 196 12.89 9.12 14.35
C LEU A 196 13.21 7.68 14.74
N ILE A 197 12.25 6.93 15.32
CA ILE A 197 12.44 5.56 15.81
C ILE A 197 13.03 4.62 14.73
N PRO A 198 12.46 4.54 13.50
CA PRO A 198 12.97 3.66 12.46
C PRO A 198 14.37 4.04 11.96
N VAL A 199 14.80 5.28 12.16
CA VAL A 199 16.06 5.82 11.62
C VAL A 199 17.10 6.13 12.69
N LEU A 200 16.86 5.75 13.95
CA LEU A 200 17.73 6.09 15.09
C LEU A 200 19.20 5.73 14.85
N ASN A 201 19.46 4.56 14.27
CA ASN A 201 20.82 4.08 14.00
C ASN A 201 21.56 4.90 12.94
N GLY A 202 20.85 5.72 12.16
CA GLY A 202 21.43 6.62 11.17
C GLY A 202 21.59 8.07 11.64
N LEU A 203 21.10 8.41 12.83
CA LEU A 203 21.18 9.78 13.37
C LEU A 203 22.54 10.05 14.04
N GLU A 204 22.95 11.31 14.05
CA GLU A 204 24.15 11.73 14.76
C GLU A 204 23.92 11.70 16.28
N LYS A 205 25.00 11.49 17.05
CA LYS A 205 24.96 11.43 18.52
C LYS A 205 24.23 12.63 19.14
N LYS A 206 24.44 13.84 18.61
CA LYS A 206 23.80 15.07 19.11
C LYS A 206 22.29 15.03 18.92
N GLU A 207 21.82 14.54 17.78
CA GLU A 207 20.39 14.44 17.46
C GLU A 207 19.70 13.39 18.33
N VAL A 208 20.36 12.25 18.55
CA VAL A 208 19.87 11.21 19.46
C VAL A 208 19.70 11.78 20.87
N ILE A 209 20.71 12.50 21.39
CA ILE A 209 20.64 13.13 22.72
C ILE A 209 19.45 14.10 22.82
N GLN A 210 19.15 14.86 21.77
CA GLN A 210 18.00 15.78 21.75
C GLN A 210 16.65 15.06 21.65
N ALA A 211 16.59 13.91 20.96
CA ALA A 211 15.37 13.11 20.81
C ALA A 211 15.06 12.24 22.04
N LEU A 212 16.08 11.77 22.77
CA LEU A 212 15.97 10.86 23.91
C LEU A 212 14.91 11.28 24.96
N PRO A 213 14.88 12.54 25.45
CA PRO A 213 13.88 12.95 26.43
C PRO A 213 12.44 12.82 25.92
N LYS A 214 12.22 12.99 24.62
CA LYS A 214 10.91 12.85 23.98
C LYS A 214 10.54 11.38 23.77
N LEU A 215 11.52 10.54 23.43
CA LEU A 215 11.35 9.09 23.29
C LEU A 215 10.96 8.43 24.61
N ILE A 216 11.61 8.78 25.72
CA ILE A 216 11.33 8.21 27.05
C ILE A 216 9.91 8.58 27.53
N LYS A 217 9.41 9.75 27.14
CA LYS A 217 8.06 10.22 27.46
C LYS A 217 6.96 9.57 26.62
N LEU A 218 7.31 8.83 25.56
CA LEU A 218 6.31 8.03 24.83
C LEU A 218 5.81 6.91 25.74
N ASN A 219 4.50 6.83 25.91
CA ASN A 219 3.88 5.78 26.73
C ASN A 219 4.29 4.38 26.25
N PRO A 220 4.65 3.45 27.16
CA PRO A 220 5.21 2.13 26.83
C PRO A 220 4.25 1.19 26.06
N ILE A 221 2.97 1.56 25.92
CA ILE A 221 1.98 0.83 25.11
C ILE A 221 2.25 1.01 23.60
N VAL A 222 2.72 2.19 23.18
CA VAL A 222 2.97 2.51 21.76
C VAL A 222 4.26 1.86 21.23
N VAL A 223 5.20 1.55 22.12
CA VAL A 223 6.47 0.89 21.78
C VAL A 223 6.25 -0.59 21.39
N LYS A 224 5.23 -1.25 21.95
CA LYS A 224 4.94 -2.67 21.68
C LYS A 224 4.18 -2.93 20.37
N GLU A 225 3.39 -1.97 19.87
CA GLU A 225 2.66 -2.11 18.59
C GLU A 225 3.52 -1.77 17.36
N SER A 226 4.78 -1.36 17.58
CA SER A 226 5.75 -1.01 16.54
C SER A 226 6.68 -2.18 16.15
N HIS A 227 6.46 -3.36 16.73
CA HIS A 227 7.15 -4.62 16.44
C HIS A 227 6.23 -5.60 15.71
#